data_AF-A0A2V7EYH9-F1
#
_entry.id   AF-A0A2V7EYH9-F1
#
_cell.length_a   1.000
_cell.length_b   1.000
_cell.length_c   1.000
_cell.angle_alpha   90.00
_cell.angle_beta   90.00
_cell.angle_gamma   90.00
#
_symmetry.space_group_name_H-M   'P 1'
#
loop_
_entity.id
_entity.type
_entity.pdbx_description
1 polymer ?
#
loop_
_entity_poly.entity_id
_entity_poly.type
_entity_poly.pdbx_seq_one_letter_code
_entity_poly.pdbx_strand_id
1 'polypeptide(L)'
;MFATRESTPVASPAWTSRAIPEARGEVRVGPDGTRTAVRYKGWTTRDFGAFRTYAYDDARPEPPVQKATMPANVVGDPKTGRALFLNRQKGPCTGCHLVPGADVWPAGGVGPDLSTLGDRKLPDSYLYQQLWDPRVIFPATVMPPWGAQRIFTPEEIVHLVAYLQTLHGPPPTDSDPDHNPFTRRRSTGFGDNLDPTNNPAVIRAEEARALWSARGPKGKACADCHANGPERAMRGVAARYPRVVAEYGRVTSLEDFLTVHAEATTGRALPSESDENVDLTVMIKMASNGLPVAIDTTSPAARAAIERGRATFFRRVGERNHACADCHTPDRGANKFLGGRFLGDVTAGLTRHLPTWRTSQDEIWDMRKRFQWCMTPLGANMLAADAVEYAELELFLTTFDVGKPINAPGIRH
;
A
#
# COMPACT_ATOMS: atom_id res chain seq x y z
N MET A 1 19.67 -27.60 -10.11
CA MET A 1 18.65 -28.66 -9.94
C MET A 1 18.34 -28.76 -8.45
N PHE A 2 17.43 -27.94 -7.95
CA PHE A 2 16.92 -28.01 -6.57
C PHE A 2 15.40 -28.00 -6.67
N ALA A 3 14.83 -29.20 -6.75
CA ALA A 3 13.41 -29.42 -6.53
C ALA A 3 13.24 -29.63 -5.02
N THR A 4 12.86 -28.58 -4.30
CA THR A 4 12.36 -28.72 -2.93
C THR A 4 10.87 -29.02 -2.98
N ARG A 5 10.53 -30.21 -2.50
CA ARG A 5 9.18 -30.74 -2.34
C ARG A 5 8.35 -29.91 -1.34
N GLU A 6 7.07 -29.84 -1.68
CA GLU A 6 5.87 -29.66 -0.84
C GLU A 6 5.75 -28.34 -0.06
N SER A 7 5.19 -27.34 -0.76
CA SER A 7 4.43 -26.26 -0.15
C SER A 7 3.27 -26.83 0.67
N THR A 8 3.40 -26.76 2.00
CA THR A 8 2.32 -26.97 2.97
C THR A 8 1.15 -26.01 2.66
N PRO A 9 -0.12 -26.39 2.90
CA PRO A 9 -1.27 -25.88 2.15
C PRO A 9 -1.41 -24.35 2.18
N VAL A 10 -1.71 -23.83 0.99
CA VAL A 10 -2.44 -22.59 0.72
C VAL A 10 -3.67 -22.53 1.64
N ALA A 11 -4.03 -21.31 2.06
CA ALA A 11 -5.25 -20.95 2.79
C ALA A 11 -6.30 -22.07 2.87
N SER A 12 -6.76 -22.39 4.09
CA SER A 12 -7.92 -23.26 4.26
C SER A 12 -9.02 -22.84 3.26
N PRO A 13 -9.43 -23.71 2.31
CA PRO A 13 -10.48 -23.41 1.34
C PRO A 13 -11.83 -23.01 1.96
N ALA A 14 -11.94 -23.05 3.29
CA ALA A 14 -13.12 -22.74 4.08
C ALA A 14 -13.22 -21.27 4.57
N TRP A 15 -12.19 -20.41 4.40
CA TRP A 15 -12.31 -19.01 4.85
C TRP A 15 -13.14 -18.18 3.88
N THR A 16 -14.40 -17.93 4.24
CA THR A 16 -15.24 -16.93 3.56
C THR A 16 -14.96 -15.56 4.16
N SER A 17 -14.72 -14.56 3.32
CA SER A 17 -14.43 -13.20 3.80
C SER A 17 -15.54 -12.66 4.70
N ARG A 18 -15.13 -12.12 5.85
CA ARG A 18 -16.00 -11.46 6.83
C ARG A 18 -15.80 -9.95 6.82
N ALA A 19 -15.19 -9.40 5.78
CA ALA A 19 -15.02 -7.96 5.63
C ALA A 19 -16.35 -7.27 5.26
N ILE A 20 -16.45 -5.97 5.50
CA ILE A 20 -17.55 -5.16 4.94
C ILE A 20 -17.53 -5.23 3.39
N PRO A 21 -18.67 -5.03 2.70
CA PRO A 21 -18.76 -5.21 1.24
C PRO A 21 -17.69 -4.46 0.44
N GLU A 22 -17.39 -3.22 0.83
CA GLU A 22 -16.41 -2.33 0.21
C GLU A 22 -14.98 -2.86 0.30
N ALA A 23 -14.72 -3.72 1.28
CA ALA A 23 -13.42 -4.25 1.64
C ALA A 23 -13.19 -5.69 1.10
N ARG A 24 -14.16 -6.30 0.41
CA ARG A 24 -14.06 -7.70 -0.06
C ARG A 24 -13.30 -7.89 -1.37
N GLY A 25 -12.94 -6.81 -2.05
CA GLY A 25 -12.25 -6.88 -3.33
C GLY A 25 -13.15 -7.22 -4.52
N GLU A 26 -14.47 -7.31 -4.32
CA GLU A 26 -15.45 -7.76 -5.32
C GLU A 26 -15.53 -6.87 -6.58
N VAL A 27 -15.95 -7.47 -7.70
CA VAL A 27 -16.27 -6.77 -8.96
C VAL A 27 -17.69 -7.14 -9.37
N ARG A 28 -18.53 -6.12 -9.55
CA ARG A 28 -19.90 -6.26 -10.05
C ARG A 28 -19.90 -6.22 -11.58
N VAL A 29 -20.76 -7.03 -12.18
CA VAL A 29 -21.01 -7.03 -13.62
C VAL A 29 -22.41 -6.46 -13.85
N GLY A 30 -22.50 -5.37 -14.59
CA GLY A 30 -23.76 -4.74 -14.97
C GLY A 30 -24.51 -5.52 -16.05
N PRO A 31 -25.79 -5.19 -16.30
CA PRO A 31 -26.58 -5.84 -17.35
C PRO A 31 -26.00 -5.70 -18.77
N ASP A 32 -25.22 -4.64 -19.00
CA ASP A 32 -24.50 -4.34 -20.23
C ASP A 32 -23.12 -5.03 -20.32
N GLY A 33 -22.76 -5.85 -19.32
CA GLY A 33 -21.45 -6.48 -19.21
C GLY A 33 -20.36 -5.57 -18.64
N THR A 34 -20.66 -4.31 -18.30
CA THR A 34 -19.70 -3.39 -17.71
C THR A 34 -19.26 -3.92 -16.34
N ARG A 35 -17.95 -4.00 -16.13
CA ARG A 35 -17.36 -4.50 -14.88
C ARG A 35 -16.92 -3.33 -14.00
N THR A 36 -17.37 -3.31 -12.76
CA THR A 36 -17.13 -2.21 -11.82
C THR A 36 -16.70 -2.77 -10.47
N ALA A 37 -15.54 -2.36 -9.99
CA ALA A 37 -15.04 -2.77 -8.69
C ALA A 37 -15.88 -2.17 -7.56
N VAL A 38 -16.24 -2.98 -6.57
CA VAL A 38 -16.84 -2.54 -5.30
C VAL A 38 -15.70 -2.07 -4.39
N ARG A 39 -15.77 -0.83 -3.93
CA ARG A 39 -14.69 -0.13 -3.21
C ARG A 39 -15.27 0.86 -2.20
N TYR A 40 -14.42 1.32 -1.28
CA TYR A 40 -14.74 2.43 -0.40
C TYR A 40 -15.13 3.69 -1.18
N LYS A 41 -15.98 4.52 -0.57
CA LYS A 41 -16.44 5.77 -1.16
C LYS A 41 -15.27 6.65 -1.62
N GLY A 42 -15.35 7.16 -2.85
CA GLY A 42 -14.34 8.05 -3.45
C GLY A 42 -13.13 7.33 -4.05
N TRP A 43 -13.02 6.01 -3.94
CA TRP A 43 -11.95 5.24 -4.57
C TRP A 43 -12.31 4.89 -6.01
N THR A 44 -11.29 4.67 -6.85
CA THR A 44 -11.49 4.28 -8.25
C THR A 44 -12.26 2.95 -8.35
N THR A 45 -13.30 2.93 -9.18
CA THR A 45 -14.12 1.74 -9.43
C THR A 45 -13.74 1.01 -10.72
N ARG A 46 -12.66 1.43 -11.39
CA ARG A 46 -12.10 0.74 -12.57
C ARG A 46 -11.78 -0.71 -12.22
N ASP A 47 -12.17 -1.63 -13.10
CA ASP A 47 -11.73 -3.02 -13.02
C ASP A 47 -10.32 -3.16 -13.61
N PHE A 48 -9.39 -3.68 -12.80
CA PHE A 48 -8.03 -4.00 -13.20
C PHE A 48 -7.84 -5.50 -13.43
N GLY A 49 -8.93 -6.22 -13.72
CA GLY A 49 -8.96 -7.67 -13.90
C GLY A 49 -8.07 -8.20 -15.01
N ALA A 50 -7.57 -7.36 -15.91
CA ALA A 50 -6.54 -7.72 -16.90
C ALA A 50 -5.14 -7.90 -16.28
N PHE A 51 -4.87 -7.25 -15.14
CA PHE A 51 -3.56 -7.21 -14.51
C PHE A 51 -3.46 -8.16 -13.31
N ARG A 52 -2.28 -8.75 -13.16
CA ARG A 52 -1.90 -9.60 -12.02
C ARG A 52 -2.16 -8.89 -10.69
N THR A 53 -2.55 -9.67 -9.69
CA THR A 53 -2.79 -9.27 -8.30
C THR A 53 -1.82 -9.97 -7.35
N TYR A 54 -2.01 -9.72 -6.06
CA TYR A 54 -1.28 -10.40 -4.99
C TYR A 54 -1.85 -11.75 -4.60
N ALA A 55 -3.02 -12.16 -5.14
CA ALA A 55 -3.60 -13.46 -4.83
C ALA A 55 -2.61 -14.58 -5.16
N TYR A 56 -2.48 -15.56 -4.27
CA TYR A 56 -1.51 -16.64 -4.44
C TYR A 56 -1.85 -17.57 -5.60
N ASP A 57 -3.13 -17.68 -5.95
CA ASP A 57 -3.62 -18.45 -7.11
C ASP A 57 -3.56 -17.66 -8.43
N ASP A 58 -3.20 -16.37 -8.40
CA ASP A 58 -2.99 -15.59 -9.62
C ASP A 58 -1.70 -15.99 -10.32
N ALA A 59 -1.84 -16.90 -11.29
CA ALA A 59 -0.76 -17.48 -12.07
C ALA A 59 -0.29 -16.61 -13.24
N ARG A 60 -0.84 -15.40 -13.44
CA ARG A 60 -0.42 -14.53 -14.55
C ARG A 60 1.05 -14.14 -14.40
N PRO A 61 1.86 -14.26 -15.46
CA PRO A 61 3.28 -13.93 -15.39
C PRO A 61 3.48 -12.42 -15.27
N GLU A 62 4.67 -12.02 -14.82
CA GLU A 62 5.10 -10.64 -14.97
C GLU A 62 5.20 -10.27 -16.46
N PRO A 63 4.80 -9.05 -16.88
CA PRO A 63 4.95 -8.61 -18.26
C PRO A 63 6.41 -8.77 -18.74
N PRO A 64 6.65 -9.41 -19.89
CA PRO A 64 8.00 -9.64 -20.39
C PRO A 64 8.71 -8.31 -20.67
N VAL A 65 10.03 -8.32 -20.57
CA VAL A 65 10.85 -7.17 -20.95
C VAL A 65 10.82 -7.00 -22.46
N GLN A 66 10.54 -5.78 -22.94
CA GLN A 66 10.37 -5.50 -24.37
C GLN A 66 11.39 -4.49 -24.89
N LYS A 67 12.12 -4.87 -25.93
CA LYS A 67 12.85 -3.91 -26.77
C LYS A 67 11.87 -3.30 -27.78
N ALA A 68 12.01 -2.02 -28.06
CA ALA A 68 11.20 -1.33 -29.04
C ALA A 68 12.02 -0.41 -29.93
N THR A 69 11.54 -0.24 -31.16
CA THR A 69 12.11 0.68 -32.14
C THR A 69 11.21 1.90 -32.21
N MET A 70 11.82 3.08 -32.13
CA MET A 70 11.11 4.34 -32.28
C MET A 70 10.53 4.46 -33.70
N PRO A 71 9.24 4.80 -33.88
CA PRO A 71 8.65 4.99 -35.20
C PRO A 71 9.36 6.11 -35.98
N ALA A 72 9.82 5.82 -37.21
CA ALA A 72 10.54 6.78 -38.03
C ALA A 72 9.63 7.81 -38.74
N ASN A 73 8.33 7.52 -38.85
CA ASN A 73 7.33 8.31 -39.56
C ASN A 73 6.53 9.25 -38.65
N VAL A 74 6.89 9.34 -37.37
CA VAL A 74 6.20 10.20 -36.39
C VAL A 74 7.13 11.36 -36.04
N VAL A 75 6.67 12.58 -36.28
CA VAL A 75 7.37 13.80 -35.84
C VAL A 75 6.88 14.15 -34.44
N GLY A 76 7.80 14.25 -33.47
CA GLY A 76 7.46 14.59 -32.10
C GLY A 76 7.00 16.04 -31.93
N ASP A 77 6.02 16.27 -31.06
CA ASP A 77 5.52 17.59 -30.68
C ASP A 77 5.79 17.82 -29.19
N PRO A 78 6.72 18.72 -28.83
CA PRO A 78 7.02 19.03 -27.44
C PRO A 78 5.83 19.53 -26.62
N LYS A 79 4.86 20.23 -27.23
CA LYS A 79 3.68 20.73 -26.50
C LYS A 79 2.79 19.57 -26.07
N THR A 80 2.48 18.67 -27.00
CA THR A 80 1.77 17.42 -26.69
C THR A 80 2.55 16.58 -25.69
N GLY A 81 3.87 16.45 -25.85
CA GLY A 81 4.74 15.75 -24.91
C GLY A 81 4.67 16.30 -23.48
N ARG A 82 4.72 17.63 -23.32
CA ARG A 82 4.57 18.26 -22.01
C ARG A 82 3.19 17.99 -21.40
N ALA A 83 2.12 18.12 -22.19
CA ALA A 83 0.77 17.84 -21.71
C ALA A 83 0.62 16.38 -21.23
N LEU A 84 1.20 15.42 -21.95
CA LEU A 84 1.24 14.02 -21.54
C LEU A 84 2.06 13.83 -20.25
N PHE A 85 3.23 14.47 -20.14
CA PHE A 85 4.09 14.40 -18.97
C PHE A 85 3.41 14.90 -17.68
N LEU A 86 2.57 15.93 -17.80
CA LEU A 86 1.80 16.51 -16.69
C LEU A 86 0.48 15.76 -16.41
N ASN A 87 0.07 14.82 -17.27
CA ASN A 87 -1.21 14.15 -17.16
C ASN A 87 -1.21 13.07 -16.06
N ARG A 88 -1.68 13.46 -14.87
CA ARG A 88 -1.78 12.58 -13.69
C ARG A 88 -2.68 11.36 -13.88
N GLN A 89 -3.67 11.43 -14.76
CA GLN A 89 -4.61 10.33 -15.00
C GLN A 89 -4.02 9.25 -15.91
N LYS A 90 -3.10 9.63 -16.81
CA LYS A 90 -2.48 8.72 -17.77
C LYS A 90 -1.14 8.20 -17.30
N GLY A 91 -0.17 9.10 -17.10
CA GLY A 91 1.16 8.77 -16.61
C GLY A 91 1.65 9.89 -15.70
N PRO A 92 1.62 9.73 -14.37
CA PRO A 92 1.99 10.79 -13.43
C PRO A 92 3.51 10.98 -13.35
N CYS A 93 4.16 11.35 -14.46
CA CYS A 93 5.61 11.50 -14.56
C CYS A 93 6.15 12.49 -13.53
N THR A 94 5.44 13.61 -13.32
CA THR A 94 5.77 14.61 -12.26
C THR A 94 5.69 14.04 -10.86
N GLY A 95 4.94 12.96 -10.65
CA GLY A 95 4.91 12.25 -9.38
C GLY A 95 6.26 11.65 -9.02
N CYS A 96 7.12 11.35 -10.00
CA CYS A 96 8.44 10.78 -9.77
C CYS A 96 9.58 11.73 -10.14
N HIS A 97 9.38 12.60 -11.12
CA HIS A 97 10.41 13.43 -11.74
C HIS A 97 10.16 14.91 -11.54
N LEU A 98 11.23 15.67 -11.33
CA LEU A 98 11.24 17.12 -11.43
C LEU A 98 11.50 17.55 -12.88
N VAL A 99 10.74 18.56 -13.34
CA VAL A 99 10.97 19.32 -14.57
C VAL A 99 10.66 20.80 -14.31
N PRO A 100 11.12 21.75 -15.14
CA PRO A 100 10.88 23.17 -14.92
C PRO A 100 9.41 23.56 -15.09
N GLY A 101 8.99 24.54 -14.29
CA GLY A 101 7.67 25.18 -14.38
C GLY A 101 6.93 25.19 -13.03
N ALA A 102 6.35 26.32 -12.67
CA ALA A 102 5.60 26.46 -11.43
C ALA A 102 4.31 25.61 -11.38
N ASP A 103 3.84 25.14 -12.54
CA ASP A 103 2.71 24.22 -12.68
C ASP A 103 3.06 22.76 -12.36
N VAL A 104 4.34 22.45 -12.11
CA VAL A 104 4.86 21.10 -11.78
C VAL A 104 4.71 20.81 -10.28
N TRP A 105 3.54 21.11 -9.69
CA TRP A 105 3.33 20.99 -8.25
C TRP A 105 2.26 19.95 -7.88
N PRO A 106 2.53 18.98 -6.96
CA PRO A 106 3.84 18.70 -6.37
C PRO A 106 4.67 17.74 -7.24
N ALA A 107 5.93 18.10 -7.50
CA ALA A 107 6.92 17.20 -8.08
C ALA A 107 7.41 16.16 -7.07
N GLY A 108 7.86 15.00 -7.55
CA GLY A 108 8.56 13.98 -6.76
C GLY A 108 10.03 13.82 -7.14
N GLY A 109 10.78 13.12 -6.30
CA GLY A 109 12.22 12.85 -6.44
C GLY A 109 12.57 11.37 -6.36
N VAL A 110 11.61 10.47 -6.61
CA VAL A 110 11.88 9.02 -6.73
C VAL A 110 12.70 8.74 -7.99
N GLY A 111 12.32 9.39 -9.10
CA GLY A 111 13.08 9.42 -10.33
C GLY A 111 14.14 10.54 -10.33
N PRO A 112 15.10 10.50 -11.27
CA PRO A 112 16.06 11.58 -11.44
C PRO A 112 15.38 12.90 -11.80
N ASP A 113 16.04 14.00 -11.45
CA ASP A 113 15.75 15.33 -11.97
C ASP A 113 15.98 15.35 -13.49
N LEU A 114 14.97 15.77 -14.24
CA LEU A 114 14.99 15.83 -15.70
C LEU A 114 15.14 17.27 -16.22
N SER A 115 15.34 18.26 -15.34
CA SER A 115 15.25 19.68 -15.68
C SER A 115 16.22 20.17 -16.76
N THR A 116 17.32 19.45 -16.94
CA THR A 116 18.35 19.71 -17.96
C THR A 116 18.64 18.47 -18.82
N LEU A 117 17.67 17.57 -18.97
CA LEU A 117 17.86 16.29 -19.66
C LEU A 117 18.36 16.46 -21.11
N GLY A 118 17.89 17.48 -21.84
CA GLY A 118 18.28 17.79 -23.21
C GLY A 118 19.77 18.14 -23.35
N ASP A 119 20.40 18.69 -22.31
CA ASP A 119 21.84 18.98 -22.32
C ASP A 119 22.71 17.72 -22.40
N ARG A 120 22.15 16.57 -22.01
CA ARG A 120 22.85 15.27 -22.08
C ARG A 120 22.98 14.74 -23.51
N LYS A 121 22.26 15.32 -24.48
CA LYS A 121 22.29 14.94 -25.91
C LYS A 121 22.15 13.43 -26.13
N LEU A 122 21.27 12.80 -25.35
CA LEU A 122 20.98 11.38 -25.47
C LEU A 122 20.23 11.13 -26.80
N PRO A 123 20.48 10.02 -27.51
CA PRO A 123 19.72 9.70 -28.71
C PRO A 123 18.23 9.53 -28.41
N ASP A 124 17.36 10.01 -29.31
CA ASP A 124 15.91 9.87 -29.16
C ASP A 124 15.47 8.41 -29.03
N SER A 125 16.12 7.50 -29.75
CA SER A 125 15.88 6.05 -29.66
C SER A 125 16.19 5.49 -28.27
N TYR A 126 17.18 6.05 -27.57
CA TYR A 126 17.50 5.68 -26.19
C TYR A 126 16.40 6.16 -25.24
N LEU A 127 15.98 7.42 -25.34
CA LEU A 127 14.89 7.96 -24.52
C LEU A 127 13.56 7.25 -24.77
N TYR A 128 13.29 6.92 -26.04
CA TYR A 128 12.13 6.12 -26.44
C TYR A 128 12.16 4.73 -25.79
N GLN A 129 13.29 4.02 -25.83
CA GLN A 129 13.42 2.72 -25.16
C GLN A 129 13.24 2.84 -23.64
N GLN A 130 13.74 3.91 -23.02
CA GLN A 130 13.58 4.15 -21.59
C GLN A 130 12.13 4.38 -21.18
N LEU A 131 11.34 5.08 -22.01
CA LEU A 131 9.91 5.28 -21.79
C LEU A 131 9.10 4.02 -22.14
N TRP A 132 9.52 3.26 -23.15
CA TRP A 132 8.87 2.03 -23.57
C TRP A 132 9.00 0.93 -22.52
N ASP A 133 10.24 0.58 -22.19
CA ASP A 133 10.58 -0.40 -21.17
C ASP A 133 12.02 -0.14 -20.66
N PRO A 134 12.15 0.54 -19.50
CA PRO A 134 13.46 0.86 -18.95
C PRO A 134 14.18 -0.39 -18.41
N ARG A 135 13.50 -1.53 -18.25
CA ARG A 135 14.11 -2.78 -17.76
C ARG A 135 15.11 -3.38 -18.74
N VAL A 136 15.04 -2.99 -20.02
CA VAL A 136 16.04 -3.36 -21.04
C VAL A 136 17.43 -2.88 -20.67
N ILE A 137 17.53 -1.69 -20.06
CA ILE A 137 18.80 -1.04 -19.71
C ILE A 137 19.07 -1.17 -18.21
N PHE A 138 18.01 -1.02 -17.41
CA PHE A 138 18.07 -1.05 -15.95
C PHE A 138 17.08 -2.11 -15.42
N PRO A 139 17.47 -3.40 -15.35
CA PRO A 139 16.57 -4.49 -14.95
C PRO A 139 15.92 -4.28 -13.58
N ALA A 140 16.61 -3.54 -12.70
CA ALA A 140 16.17 -3.23 -11.36
C ALA A 140 15.33 -1.94 -11.28
N THR A 141 15.04 -1.23 -12.37
CA THR A 141 14.35 0.09 -12.31
C THR A 141 12.99 0.06 -11.60
N VAL A 142 12.64 1.18 -10.97
CA VAL A 142 11.29 1.43 -10.43
C VAL A 142 10.40 2.14 -11.46
N MET A 143 10.94 2.62 -12.57
CA MET A 143 10.14 3.30 -13.59
C MET A 143 9.21 2.29 -14.29
N PRO A 144 7.88 2.55 -14.38
CA PRO A 144 6.96 1.67 -15.09
C PRO A 144 7.37 1.48 -16.56
N PRO A 145 7.20 0.28 -17.13
CA PRO A 145 7.42 0.04 -18.55
C PRO A 145 6.19 0.50 -19.35
N TRP A 146 6.07 1.82 -19.54
CA TRP A 146 4.83 2.45 -19.98
C TRP A 146 4.35 1.99 -21.37
N GLY A 147 5.27 1.83 -22.31
CA GLY A 147 4.96 1.32 -23.66
C GLY A 147 4.63 -0.17 -23.63
N ALA A 148 5.43 -0.98 -22.93
CA ALA A 148 5.19 -2.42 -22.80
C ALA A 148 3.84 -2.74 -22.13
N GLN A 149 3.38 -1.89 -21.21
CA GLN A 149 2.07 -1.97 -20.55
C GLN A 149 0.95 -1.25 -21.31
N ARG A 150 1.25 -0.69 -22.49
CA ARG A 150 0.29 0.00 -23.37
C ARG A 150 -0.41 1.20 -22.70
N ILE A 151 0.25 1.83 -21.72
CA ILE A 151 -0.26 3.05 -21.08
C ILE A 151 -0.07 4.23 -22.03
N PHE A 152 1.07 4.31 -22.70
CA PHE A 152 1.30 5.24 -23.80
C PHE A 152 1.38 4.48 -25.14
N THR A 153 0.83 5.09 -26.17
CA THR A 153 1.00 4.64 -27.57
C THR A 153 2.43 4.94 -28.05
N PRO A 154 2.91 4.27 -29.11
CA PRO A 154 4.20 4.60 -29.75
C PRO A 154 4.33 6.09 -30.07
N GLU A 155 3.29 6.70 -30.64
CA GLU A 155 3.26 8.11 -31.04
C GLU A 155 3.38 9.04 -29.82
N GLU A 156 2.65 8.74 -28.75
CA GLU A 156 2.71 9.52 -27.52
C GLU A 156 4.09 9.49 -26.86
N ILE A 157 4.79 8.35 -26.93
CA ILE A 157 6.16 8.26 -26.44
C ILE A 157 7.08 9.13 -27.30
N VAL A 158 6.90 9.20 -28.61
CA VAL A 158 7.67 10.13 -29.47
C VAL A 158 7.43 11.59 -29.07
N HIS A 159 6.20 11.99 -28.75
CA HIS A 159 5.92 13.34 -28.25
C HIS A 159 6.58 13.59 -26.89
N LEU A 160 6.56 12.62 -25.96
CA LEU A 160 7.27 12.71 -24.68
C LEU A 160 8.77 12.89 -24.88
N VAL A 161 9.39 12.12 -25.78
CA VAL A 161 10.82 12.26 -26.13
C VAL A 161 11.11 13.67 -26.64
N ALA A 162 10.29 14.18 -27.56
CA ALA A 162 10.46 15.53 -28.10
C ALA A 162 10.40 16.61 -27.01
N TYR A 163 9.48 16.48 -26.05
CA TYR A 163 9.43 17.38 -24.89
C TYR A 163 10.69 17.28 -24.03
N LEU A 164 11.12 16.07 -23.68
CA LEU A 164 12.29 15.83 -22.85
C LEU A 164 13.57 16.42 -23.46
N GLN A 165 13.69 16.41 -24.79
CA GLN A 165 14.81 17.03 -25.49
C GLN A 165 14.82 18.56 -25.42
N THR A 166 13.69 19.21 -25.12
CA THR A 166 13.64 20.68 -24.96
C THR A 166 14.16 21.17 -23.61
N LEU A 167 14.44 20.27 -22.67
CA LEU A 167 14.81 20.60 -21.30
C LEU A 167 16.30 20.93 -21.19
N HIS A 168 16.64 22.22 -21.29
CA HIS A 168 18.01 22.73 -21.25
C HIS A 168 18.26 23.65 -20.05
N GLY A 169 19.50 23.71 -19.61
CA GLY A 169 19.95 24.56 -18.53
C GLY A 169 20.31 26.00 -18.96
N PRO A 170 20.38 26.93 -18.00
CA PRO A 170 19.96 26.75 -16.60
C PRO A 170 18.42 26.71 -16.49
N PRO A 171 17.84 25.86 -15.61
CA PRO A 171 16.41 25.91 -15.37
C PRO A 171 16.03 27.27 -14.77
N PRO A 172 14.81 27.78 -15.04
CA PRO A 172 14.27 28.97 -14.40
C PRO A 172 14.42 28.90 -12.88
N THR A 173 14.73 30.04 -12.27
CA THR A 173 14.81 30.14 -10.81
C THR A 173 13.45 29.82 -10.20
N ASP A 174 13.47 28.94 -9.20
CA ASP A 174 12.30 28.54 -8.44
C ASP A 174 12.26 29.32 -7.12
N SER A 175 11.21 30.11 -6.94
CA SER A 175 11.04 30.94 -5.73
C SER A 175 10.39 30.18 -4.57
N ASP A 176 9.77 29.02 -4.84
CA ASP A 176 9.14 28.22 -3.79
C ASP A 176 10.13 27.17 -3.26
N PRO A 177 10.62 27.31 -2.01
CA PRO A 177 11.59 26.37 -1.45
C PRO A 177 11.03 24.96 -1.28
N ASP A 178 9.70 24.81 -1.27
CA ASP A 178 9.05 23.51 -1.18
C ASP A 178 8.84 22.87 -2.56
N HIS A 179 8.94 23.59 -3.68
CA HIS A 179 8.69 23.00 -5.01
C HIS A 179 9.69 21.89 -5.37
N ASN A 180 10.98 22.10 -5.12
CA ASN A 180 12.02 21.09 -5.36
C ASN A 180 11.92 19.90 -4.36
N PRO A 181 11.59 18.68 -4.81
CA PRO A 181 11.39 17.53 -3.93
C PRO A 181 12.67 17.01 -3.25
N PHE A 182 13.86 17.39 -3.73
CA PHE A 182 15.13 16.98 -3.13
C PHE A 182 15.51 17.85 -1.92
N THR A 183 14.94 19.06 -1.83
CA THR A 183 15.15 20.02 -0.74
C THR A 183 13.89 20.32 0.06
N ARG A 184 12.70 19.93 -0.44
CA ARG A 184 11.39 20.13 0.18
C ARG A 184 11.40 19.68 1.63
N ARG A 185 10.81 20.51 2.50
CA ARG A 185 10.72 20.21 3.93
C ARG A 185 9.84 19.00 4.18
N ARG A 186 10.26 18.15 5.11
CA ARG A 186 9.46 17.03 5.61
C ARG A 186 8.49 17.57 6.68
N SER A 187 7.24 17.12 6.64
CA SER A 187 6.28 17.42 7.72
C SER A 187 6.83 16.92 9.06
N THR A 188 6.71 17.74 10.10
CA THR A 188 7.18 17.45 11.46
C THR A 188 6.27 16.49 12.24
N GLY A 189 5.26 15.90 11.59
CA GLY A 189 4.26 15.04 12.23
C GLY A 189 3.16 15.84 12.94
N PHE A 190 2.44 15.18 13.85
CA PHE A 190 1.24 15.74 14.51
C PHE A 190 1.41 15.83 16.05
N GLY A 191 2.65 15.91 16.55
CA GLY A 191 2.92 15.89 17.98
C GLY A 191 2.80 14.48 18.59
N ASP A 192 2.40 14.42 19.86
CA ASP A 192 2.13 13.16 20.56
C ASP A 192 0.88 12.49 19.97
N ASN A 193 1.05 11.29 19.44
CA ASN A 193 -0.03 10.53 18.83
C ASN A 193 -1.00 9.91 19.83
N LEU A 194 -0.66 9.89 21.12
CA LEU A 194 -1.54 9.40 22.18
C LEU A 194 -2.31 10.52 22.89
N ASP A 195 -2.06 11.78 22.52
CA ASP A 195 -2.85 12.92 22.99
C ASP A 195 -4.21 12.94 22.26
N PRO A 196 -5.35 12.78 22.96
CA PRO A 196 -6.67 12.77 22.35
C PRO A 196 -7.05 14.10 21.70
N THR A 197 -6.39 15.21 22.05
CA THR A 197 -6.60 16.50 21.39
C THR A 197 -5.97 16.57 20.00
N ASN A 198 -4.93 15.77 19.76
CA ASN A 198 -4.25 15.66 18.46
C ASN A 198 -4.78 14.47 17.64
N ASN A 199 -5.18 13.37 18.30
CA ASN A 199 -5.54 12.12 17.65
C ASN A 199 -6.95 11.62 18.03
N PRO A 200 -7.96 11.89 17.20
CA PRO A 200 -9.34 11.42 17.42
C PRO A 200 -9.48 9.89 17.56
N ALA A 201 -8.53 9.10 17.06
CA ALA A 201 -8.56 7.64 17.24
C ALA A 201 -8.45 7.21 18.72
N VAL A 202 -7.84 8.04 19.57
CA VAL A 202 -7.78 7.79 21.02
C VAL A 202 -9.18 7.89 21.63
N ILE A 203 -9.94 8.93 21.26
CA ILE A 203 -11.32 9.13 21.73
C ILE A 203 -12.21 7.97 21.26
N ARG A 204 -12.10 7.58 19.99
CA ARG A 204 -12.82 6.43 19.43
C ARG A 204 -12.57 5.13 20.20
N ALA A 205 -11.33 4.90 20.61
CA ALA A 205 -10.96 3.74 21.41
C ALA A 205 -11.50 3.81 22.86
N GLU A 206 -11.61 5.00 23.44
CA GLU A 206 -12.27 5.21 24.74
C GLU A 206 -13.78 4.93 24.65
N GLU A 207 -14.44 5.39 23.59
CA GLU A 207 -15.85 5.12 23.33
C GLU A 207 -16.13 3.62 23.11
N ALA A 208 -15.17 2.88 22.52
CA ALA A 208 -15.26 1.43 22.31
C ALA A 208 -15.43 0.61 23.60
N ARG A 209 -15.16 1.19 24.78
CA ARG A 209 -15.42 0.54 26.09
C ARG A 209 -16.89 0.24 26.33
N ALA A 210 -17.79 1.05 25.77
CA ALA A 210 -19.22 0.78 25.80
C ALA A 210 -19.52 -0.53 25.05
N LEU A 211 -18.92 -0.69 23.86
CA LEU A 211 -19.06 -1.91 23.06
C LEU A 211 -18.45 -3.14 23.73
N TRP A 212 -17.29 -3.01 24.40
CA TRP A 212 -16.67 -4.07 25.21
C TRP A 212 -17.60 -4.64 26.29
N SER A 213 -18.47 -3.78 26.84
CA SER A 213 -19.39 -4.12 27.93
C SER A 213 -20.79 -4.48 27.43
N ALA A 214 -21.10 -4.23 26.15
CA ALA A 214 -22.40 -4.49 25.56
C ALA A 214 -22.61 -6.00 25.36
N ARG A 215 -23.77 -6.51 25.81
CA ARG A 215 -24.15 -7.91 25.56
C ARG A 215 -24.51 -8.08 24.08
N GLY A 216 -23.94 -9.08 23.44
CA GLY A 216 -24.34 -9.52 22.11
C GLY A 216 -25.58 -10.42 22.14
N PRO A 217 -26.08 -10.86 20.96
CA PRO A 217 -27.24 -11.75 20.82
C PRO A 217 -27.20 -13.04 21.65
N LYS A 218 -26.03 -13.56 22.02
CA LYS A 218 -25.87 -14.72 22.91
C LYS A 218 -25.93 -14.37 24.40
N GLY A 219 -26.29 -13.13 24.73
CA GLY A 219 -26.41 -12.65 26.11
C GLY A 219 -25.08 -12.47 26.83
N LYS A 220 -23.94 -12.50 26.12
CA LYS A 220 -22.58 -12.32 26.67
C LYS A 220 -21.91 -11.06 26.11
N ALA A 221 -21.07 -10.42 26.91
CA ALA A 221 -20.19 -9.32 26.53
C ALA A 221 -18.72 -9.73 26.64
N CYS A 222 -17.80 -8.97 26.04
CA CYS A 222 -16.35 -9.21 26.18
C CYS A 222 -15.94 -9.17 27.66
N ALA A 223 -16.49 -8.23 28.42
CA ALA A 223 -16.27 -8.06 29.85
C ALA A 223 -16.68 -9.27 30.72
N ASP A 224 -17.61 -10.12 30.26
CA ASP A 224 -18.02 -11.32 31.03
C ASP A 224 -16.91 -12.39 31.06
N CYS A 225 -16.04 -12.43 30.04
CA CYS A 225 -14.95 -13.41 29.92
C CYS A 225 -13.57 -12.79 30.21
N HIS A 226 -13.39 -11.51 29.88
CA HIS A 226 -12.14 -10.78 30.03
C HIS A 226 -12.20 -9.83 31.23
N ALA A 227 -12.02 -10.40 32.43
CA ALA A 227 -12.16 -9.69 33.70
C ALA A 227 -11.12 -8.58 33.91
N ASN A 228 -11.45 -7.62 34.77
CA ASN A 228 -10.63 -6.46 35.17
C ASN A 228 -10.42 -5.39 34.09
N GLY A 229 -11.35 -5.28 33.15
CA GLY A 229 -11.34 -4.24 32.11
C GLY A 229 -10.37 -4.52 30.96
N PRO A 230 -10.56 -3.83 29.81
CA PRO A 230 -9.77 -4.09 28.61
C PRO A 230 -8.27 -3.82 28.81
N GLU A 231 -7.87 -2.83 29.60
CA GLU A 231 -6.46 -2.48 29.80
C GLU A 231 -5.67 -3.59 30.47
N ARG A 232 -6.25 -4.23 31.49
CA ARG A 232 -5.57 -5.32 32.19
C ARG A 232 -5.73 -6.63 31.44
N ALA A 233 -6.92 -6.92 30.93
CA ALA A 233 -7.20 -8.18 30.25
C ALA A 233 -6.43 -8.30 28.92
N MET A 234 -6.25 -7.19 28.19
CA MET A 234 -5.63 -7.18 26.86
C MET A 234 -4.14 -6.81 26.88
N ARG A 235 -3.56 -6.55 28.06
CA ARG A 235 -2.14 -6.19 28.17
C ARG A 235 -1.25 -7.29 27.61
N GLY A 236 -0.46 -6.94 26.59
CA GLY A 236 0.48 -7.85 25.92
C GLY A 236 -0.16 -8.74 24.86
N VAL A 237 -1.48 -8.66 24.63
CA VAL A 237 -2.15 -9.38 23.54
C VAL A 237 -1.63 -8.88 22.20
N ALA A 238 -1.65 -7.56 21.97
CA ALA A 238 -1.25 -6.97 20.70
C ALA A 238 0.22 -7.20 20.35
N ALA A 239 1.10 -7.36 21.34
CA ALA A 239 2.51 -7.66 21.12
C ALA A 239 2.75 -8.97 20.35
N ARG A 240 1.77 -9.88 20.36
CA ARG A 240 1.90 -11.22 19.77
C ARG A 240 1.13 -11.37 18.45
N TYR A 241 0.62 -10.28 17.88
CA TYR A 241 -0.12 -10.28 16.62
C TYR A 241 0.58 -9.44 15.55
N PRO A 242 0.44 -9.80 14.25
CA PRO A 242 -0.29 -10.96 13.72
C PRO A 242 0.35 -12.31 14.09
N ARG A 243 -0.43 -13.39 14.06
CA ARG A 243 0.08 -14.74 14.35
C ARG A 243 -0.64 -15.81 13.53
N VAL A 244 0.00 -16.97 13.41
CA VAL A 244 -0.67 -18.19 12.94
C VAL A 244 -1.65 -18.67 14.02
N VAL A 245 -2.92 -18.80 13.65
CA VAL A 245 -3.97 -19.36 14.50
C VAL A 245 -4.26 -20.78 14.02
N ALA A 246 -3.90 -21.77 14.84
CA ALA A 246 -3.96 -23.18 14.47
C ALA A 246 -5.37 -23.64 14.11
N GLU A 247 -6.39 -23.17 14.82
CA GLU A 247 -7.81 -23.46 14.56
C GLU A 247 -8.23 -23.12 13.13
N TYR A 248 -7.69 -22.03 12.58
CA TYR A 248 -8.02 -21.56 11.22
C TYR A 248 -6.95 -21.94 10.19
N GLY A 249 -5.82 -22.51 10.62
CA GLY A 249 -4.71 -22.88 9.75
C GLY A 249 -4.10 -21.71 8.97
N ARG A 250 -4.18 -20.47 9.49
CA ARG A 250 -3.75 -19.26 8.77
C ARG A 250 -3.20 -18.17 9.68
N VAL A 251 -2.47 -17.22 9.09
CA VAL A 251 -2.16 -15.96 9.77
C VAL A 251 -3.44 -15.13 9.92
N THR A 252 -3.60 -14.55 11.10
CA THR A 252 -4.76 -13.75 11.50
C THR A 252 -4.23 -12.49 12.20
N SER A 253 -4.72 -11.30 11.83
CA SER A 253 -4.49 -10.09 12.63
C SER A 253 -5.46 -10.02 13.82
N LEU A 254 -5.40 -8.94 14.61
CA LEU A 254 -6.37 -8.74 15.68
C LEU A 254 -7.77 -8.46 15.11
N GLU A 255 -7.82 -7.63 14.08
CA GLU A 255 -9.02 -7.25 13.34
C GLU A 255 -9.71 -8.50 12.79
N ASP A 256 -8.94 -9.38 12.11
CA ASP A 256 -9.43 -10.66 11.59
C ASP A 256 -9.93 -11.59 12.72
N PHE A 257 -9.20 -11.68 13.83
CA PHE A 257 -9.56 -12.56 14.95
C PHE A 257 -10.85 -12.11 15.65
N LEU A 258 -11.08 -10.79 15.77
CA LEU A 258 -12.32 -10.25 16.33
C LEU A 258 -13.54 -10.67 15.51
N THR A 259 -13.44 -10.77 14.18
CA THR A 259 -14.57 -11.15 13.32
C THR A 259 -15.14 -12.54 13.63
N VAL A 260 -14.29 -13.47 14.06
CA VAL A 260 -14.67 -14.85 14.37
C VAL A 260 -14.94 -15.02 15.86
N HIS A 261 -14.11 -14.40 16.70
CA HIS A 261 -14.21 -14.55 18.14
C HIS A 261 -15.46 -13.90 18.72
N ALA A 262 -15.78 -12.67 18.30
CA ALA A 262 -16.94 -11.96 18.81
C ALA A 262 -18.25 -12.64 18.43
N GLU A 263 -18.37 -13.11 17.17
CA GLU A 263 -19.56 -13.82 16.71
C GLU A 263 -19.71 -15.18 17.41
N ALA A 264 -18.61 -15.93 17.56
CA ALA A 264 -18.62 -17.22 18.22
C ALA A 264 -19.04 -17.11 19.70
N THR A 265 -18.52 -16.11 20.44
CA THR A 265 -18.69 -16.01 21.90
C THR A 265 -19.86 -15.14 22.35
N THR A 266 -20.12 -14.02 21.66
CA THR A 266 -21.17 -13.05 22.03
C THR A 266 -22.33 -13.05 21.04
N GLY A 267 -22.16 -13.63 19.84
CA GLY A 267 -23.12 -13.55 18.74
C GLY A 267 -23.10 -12.22 17.98
N ARG A 268 -22.26 -11.26 18.37
CA ARG A 268 -22.14 -9.98 17.68
C ARG A 268 -21.22 -10.12 16.47
N ALA A 269 -21.72 -9.73 15.31
CA ALA A 269 -20.90 -9.59 14.11
C ALA A 269 -20.03 -8.33 14.24
N LEU A 270 -18.72 -8.49 14.04
CA LEU A 270 -17.75 -7.39 13.93
C LEU A 270 -16.98 -7.55 12.63
N PRO A 271 -17.58 -7.23 11.46
CA PRO A 271 -16.92 -7.40 10.17
C PRO A 271 -15.55 -6.71 10.12
N SER A 272 -14.59 -7.30 9.40
CA SER A 272 -13.30 -6.65 9.18
C SER A 272 -13.53 -5.34 8.45
N GLU A 273 -12.77 -4.29 8.82
CA GLU A 273 -12.91 -2.90 8.33
C GLU A 273 -14.19 -2.16 8.76
N SER A 274 -15.03 -2.73 9.63
CA SER A 274 -16.13 -1.96 10.25
C SER A 274 -15.61 -1.07 11.39
N ASP A 275 -16.24 0.09 11.59
CA ASP A 275 -15.87 1.03 12.67
C ASP A 275 -15.82 0.34 14.04
N GLU A 276 -16.84 -0.46 14.38
CA GLU A 276 -16.88 -1.21 15.66
C GLU A 276 -15.68 -2.15 15.84
N ASN A 277 -15.22 -2.83 14.76
CA ASN A 277 -14.07 -3.72 14.79
C ASN A 277 -12.76 -2.95 14.95
N VAL A 278 -12.57 -1.88 14.16
CA VAL A 278 -11.35 -1.08 14.16
C VAL A 278 -11.20 -0.33 15.49
N ASP A 279 -12.27 0.26 16.02
CA ASP A 279 -12.29 0.96 17.31
C ASP A 279 -11.90 0.02 18.48
N LEU A 280 -12.51 -1.17 18.54
CA LEU A 280 -12.14 -2.19 19.53
C LEU A 280 -10.69 -2.63 19.37
N THR A 281 -10.20 -2.75 18.13
CA THR A 281 -8.81 -3.12 17.87
C THR A 281 -7.84 -2.05 18.37
N VAL A 282 -8.14 -0.76 18.17
CA VAL A 282 -7.33 0.33 18.73
C VAL A 282 -7.30 0.24 20.26
N MET A 283 -8.46 0.07 20.91
CA MET A 283 -8.54 -0.10 22.37
C MET A 283 -7.69 -1.27 22.88
N ILE A 284 -7.76 -2.43 22.20
CA ILE A 284 -6.96 -3.63 22.53
C ILE A 284 -5.46 -3.36 22.36
N LYS A 285 -5.06 -2.68 21.27
CA LYS A 285 -3.64 -2.36 21.01
C LYS A 285 -3.09 -1.34 22.00
N MET A 286 -3.88 -0.34 22.38
CA MET A 286 -3.51 0.66 23.40
C MET A 286 -3.14 0.03 24.74
N ALA A 287 -3.82 -1.06 25.15
CA ALA A 287 -3.50 -1.79 26.37
C ALA A 287 -2.07 -2.39 26.39
N SER A 288 -1.41 -2.46 25.22
CA SER A 288 -0.05 -2.97 25.07
C SER A 288 0.97 -1.90 24.70
N ASN A 289 0.62 -0.61 24.71
CA ASN A 289 1.57 0.47 24.44
C ASN A 289 2.78 0.40 25.38
N GLY A 290 3.97 0.66 24.83
CA GLY A 290 5.25 0.56 25.52
C GLY A 290 5.82 -0.86 25.64
N LEU A 291 5.01 -1.92 25.44
CA LEU A 291 5.53 -3.28 25.38
C LEU A 291 6.23 -3.55 24.04
N PRO A 292 7.31 -4.36 24.01
CA PRO A 292 7.97 -4.71 22.77
C PRO A 292 7.08 -5.60 21.90
N VAL A 293 7.08 -5.35 20.58
CA VAL A 293 6.52 -6.30 19.60
C VAL A 293 7.29 -7.61 19.69
N ALA A 294 6.55 -8.71 19.82
CA ALA A 294 7.06 -10.06 20.11
C ALA A 294 6.25 -11.12 19.36
N ILE A 295 6.03 -10.92 18.06
CA ILE A 295 5.43 -11.93 17.17
C ILE A 295 6.31 -13.19 17.09
N ASP A 296 5.69 -14.34 16.83
CA ASP A 296 6.43 -15.57 16.55
C ASP A 296 7.10 -15.47 15.17
N THR A 297 8.42 -15.64 15.16
CA THR A 297 9.26 -15.69 13.96
C THR A 297 10.05 -16.99 13.85
N THR A 298 9.87 -17.92 14.80
CA THR A 298 10.74 -19.09 14.95
C THR A 298 10.02 -20.39 14.61
N SER A 299 8.70 -20.48 14.82
CA SER A 299 7.97 -21.71 14.47
C SER A 299 8.00 -21.96 12.96
N PRO A 300 7.98 -23.23 12.52
CA PRO A 300 7.94 -23.56 11.08
C PRO A 300 6.78 -22.89 10.34
N ALA A 301 5.60 -22.83 10.96
CA ALA A 301 4.42 -22.19 10.36
C ALA A 301 4.60 -20.67 10.20
N ALA A 302 5.14 -19.99 11.22
CA ALA A 302 5.42 -18.56 11.15
C ALA A 302 6.49 -18.24 10.10
N ARG A 303 7.59 -19.01 10.04
CA ARG A 303 8.65 -18.81 9.03
C ARG A 303 8.13 -18.97 7.61
N ALA A 304 7.31 -20.00 7.36
CA ALA A 304 6.70 -20.21 6.06
C ALA A 304 5.77 -19.05 5.66
N ALA A 305 4.96 -18.55 6.60
CA ALA A 305 4.10 -17.40 6.37
C ALA A 305 4.89 -16.10 6.13
N ILE A 306 5.96 -15.86 6.89
CA ILE A 306 6.85 -14.72 6.71
C ILE A 306 7.50 -14.74 5.32
N GLU A 307 7.96 -15.89 4.84
CA GLU A 307 8.53 -16.01 3.48
C GLU A 307 7.50 -15.73 2.39
N ARG A 308 6.24 -16.18 2.55
CA ARG A 308 5.17 -15.84 1.62
C ARG A 308 4.84 -14.34 1.64
N GLY A 309 4.73 -13.74 2.83
CA GLY A 309 4.57 -12.29 2.99
C GLY A 309 5.72 -11.49 2.38
N ARG A 310 6.96 -11.98 2.53
CA ARG A 310 8.14 -11.42 1.87
C ARG A 310 8.03 -11.52 0.35
N ALA A 311 7.63 -12.68 -0.19
CA ALA A 311 7.41 -12.84 -1.62
C ALA A 311 6.35 -11.84 -2.15
N THR A 312 5.25 -11.62 -1.41
CA THR A 312 4.24 -10.60 -1.71
C THR A 312 4.86 -9.20 -1.74
N PHE A 313 5.70 -8.84 -0.77
CA PHE A 313 6.33 -7.52 -0.70
C PHE A 313 7.21 -7.18 -1.91
N PHE A 314 7.86 -8.19 -2.51
CA PHE A 314 8.70 -8.04 -3.71
C PHE A 314 7.98 -8.36 -5.03
N ARG A 315 6.71 -8.78 -5.00
CA ARG A 315 5.95 -9.15 -6.20
C ARG A 315 5.43 -7.90 -6.92
N ARG A 316 5.76 -7.79 -8.21
CA ARG A 316 5.24 -6.74 -9.09
C ARG A 316 3.84 -7.09 -9.61
N VAL A 317 2.91 -6.14 -9.50
CA VAL A 317 1.48 -6.29 -9.85
C VAL A 317 0.92 -5.02 -10.49
N GLY A 318 -0.32 -5.12 -10.99
CA GLY A 318 -1.09 -3.99 -11.52
C GLY A 318 -0.62 -3.44 -12.86
N GLU A 319 -1.37 -2.47 -13.36
CA GLU A 319 -1.11 -1.73 -14.60
C GLU A 319 0.32 -1.16 -14.64
N ARG A 320 0.83 -0.69 -13.50
CA ARG A 320 2.17 -0.07 -13.40
C ARG A 320 3.32 -1.04 -13.16
N ASN A 321 3.06 -2.34 -13.01
CA ASN A 321 4.07 -3.38 -12.73
C ASN A 321 5.02 -3.03 -11.55
N HIS A 322 4.44 -2.62 -10.43
CA HIS A 322 5.16 -2.20 -9.22
C HIS A 322 5.02 -3.20 -8.09
N ALA A 323 6.01 -3.26 -7.21
CA ALA A 323 5.98 -3.94 -5.93
C ALA A 323 6.00 -2.96 -4.75
N CYS A 324 5.62 -3.40 -3.57
CA CYS A 324 5.78 -2.61 -2.33
C CYS A 324 7.23 -2.17 -2.14
N ALA A 325 8.17 -3.08 -2.44
CA ALA A 325 9.61 -2.84 -2.35
C ALA A 325 10.11 -1.68 -3.23
N ASP A 326 9.50 -1.45 -4.40
CA ASP A 326 9.93 -0.38 -5.32
C ASP A 326 9.74 1.02 -4.70
N CYS A 327 8.80 1.17 -3.76
CA CYS A 327 8.53 2.44 -3.10
C CYS A 327 9.03 2.50 -1.64
N HIS A 328 9.13 1.36 -0.96
CA HIS A 328 9.32 1.32 0.49
C HIS A 328 10.67 0.76 0.97
N THR A 329 11.61 0.42 0.07
CA THR A 329 12.99 0.10 0.48
C THR A 329 13.97 1.27 0.25
N PRO A 330 15.01 1.42 1.11
CA PRO A 330 15.96 2.53 1.07
C PRO A 330 16.71 2.71 -0.25
N ASP A 331 17.04 1.59 -0.91
CA ASP A 331 17.74 1.55 -2.20
C ASP A 331 16.83 1.93 -3.39
N ARG A 332 15.54 2.17 -3.14
CA ARG A 332 14.50 2.43 -4.14
C ARG A 332 13.82 3.78 -3.92
N GLY A 333 12.52 3.79 -3.65
CA GLY A 333 11.72 4.99 -3.44
C GLY A 333 11.67 5.49 -2.00
N ALA A 334 12.09 4.70 -0.99
CA ALA A 334 11.95 5.13 0.39
C ALA A 334 12.80 6.37 0.68
N ASN A 335 12.36 7.16 1.66
CA ASN A 335 12.99 8.41 2.06
C ASN A 335 13.03 9.50 0.98
N LYS A 336 12.18 9.38 -0.06
CA LYS A 336 12.01 10.34 -1.15
C LYS A 336 10.54 10.78 -1.26
N PHE A 337 10.31 11.89 -1.95
CA PHE A 337 8.98 12.37 -2.27
C PHE A 337 8.42 11.71 -3.54
N LEU A 338 7.22 11.16 -3.46
CA LEU A 338 6.38 10.76 -4.59
C LEU A 338 5.26 11.80 -4.73
N GLY A 339 5.42 12.73 -5.67
CA GLY A 339 4.69 13.99 -5.67
C GLY A 339 4.85 14.67 -4.31
N GLY A 340 3.74 15.04 -3.67
CA GLY A 340 3.76 15.68 -2.34
C GLY A 340 3.97 14.70 -1.17
N ARG A 341 3.92 13.39 -1.41
CA ARG A 341 3.94 12.37 -0.34
C ARG A 341 5.35 11.87 -0.08
N PHE A 342 5.84 12.03 1.14
CA PHE A 342 7.09 11.40 1.57
C PHE A 342 6.89 9.89 1.78
N LEU A 343 7.72 9.06 1.14
CA LEU A 343 7.65 7.60 1.21
C LEU A 343 8.40 7.09 2.44
N GLY A 344 7.68 6.36 3.30
CA GLY A 344 8.26 5.74 4.50
C GLY A 344 9.18 4.56 4.16
N ASP A 345 10.24 4.43 4.94
CA ASP A 345 11.16 3.30 4.94
C ASP A 345 10.62 2.14 5.77
N VAL A 346 10.40 0.99 5.13
CA VAL A 346 9.86 -0.19 5.80
C VAL A 346 10.75 -0.69 6.94
N THR A 347 12.08 -0.51 6.82
CA THR A 347 13.05 -1.02 7.80
C THR A 347 13.02 -0.23 9.12
N ALA A 348 12.52 1.00 9.07
CA ALA A 348 12.28 1.81 10.26
C ALA A 348 11.14 1.26 11.14
N GLY A 349 10.28 0.39 10.60
CA GLY A 349 9.09 -0.12 11.28
C GLY A 349 7.83 0.66 10.93
N LEU A 350 6.68 -0.03 10.93
CA LEU A 350 5.41 0.52 10.45
C LEU A 350 4.21 0.02 11.26
N THR A 351 4.12 -1.29 11.49
CA THR A 351 2.91 -1.96 11.99
C THR A 351 2.64 -1.64 13.44
N ARG A 352 3.70 -1.35 14.23
CA ARG A 352 3.58 -0.97 15.65
C ARG A 352 2.77 0.30 15.92
N HIS A 353 2.49 1.09 14.87
CA HIS A 353 1.71 2.32 14.92
C HIS A 353 0.31 2.18 14.30
N LEU A 354 -0.14 0.96 13.96
CA LEU A 354 -1.44 0.71 13.34
C LEU A 354 -2.42 0.01 14.28
N PRO A 355 -3.73 0.32 14.23
CA PRO A 355 -4.38 1.29 13.32
C PRO A 355 -3.96 2.75 13.57
N THR A 356 -4.09 3.58 12.53
CA THR A 356 -3.67 4.99 12.54
C THR A 356 -4.83 5.88 12.12
N TRP A 357 -4.97 7.02 12.78
CA TRP A 357 -5.81 8.09 12.28
C TRP A 357 -5.23 8.68 10.99
N ARG A 358 -6.06 8.84 9.98
CA ARG A 358 -5.72 9.42 8.67
C ARG A 358 -6.31 10.81 8.57
N THR A 359 -5.51 11.85 8.80
CA THR A 359 -6.02 13.23 8.85
C THR A 359 -6.61 13.70 7.51
N SER A 360 -6.15 13.15 6.38
CA SER A 360 -6.76 13.45 5.07
C SER A 360 -8.10 12.76 4.81
N GLN A 361 -8.48 11.78 5.65
CA GLN A 361 -9.66 10.94 5.44
C GLN A 361 -10.68 11.04 6.58
N ASP A 362 -10.30 11.66 7.70
CA ASP A 362 -11.13 11.77 8.90
C ASP A 362 -11.59 10.39 9.41
N GLU A 363 -10.68 9.41 9.38
CA GLU A 363 -10.98 8.01 9.62
C GLU A 363 -9.77 7.25 10.19
N ILE A 364 -10.02 6.17 10.95
CA ILE A 364 -9.00 5.22 11.39
C ILE A 364 -8.76 4.20 10.27
N TRP A 365 -7.52 4.02 9.86
CA TRP A 365 -7.13 2.94 8.94
C TRP A 365 -6.27 1.92 9.66
N ASP A 366 -6.63 0.66 9.52
CA ASP A 366 -5.77 -0.46 9.89
C ASP A 366 -4.71 -0.72 8.79
N MET A 367 -3.98 -1.84 8.90
CA MET A 367 -3.03 -2.23 7.87
C MET A 367 -3.71 -2.72 6.58
N ARG A 368 -4.86 -3.36 6.67
CA ARG A 368 -5.54 -3.97 5.53
C ARG A 368 -6.09 -2.92 4.59
N LYS A 369 -6.77 -1.89 5.11
CA LYS A 369 -7.19 -0.72 4.33
C LYS A 369 -6.02 0.00 3.71
N ARG A 370 -4.89 0.08 4.44
CA ARG A 370 -3.65 0.66 3.90
C ARG A 370 -3.13 -0.14 2.70
N PHE A 371 -3.11 -1.47 2.75
CA PHE A 371 -2.73 -2.30 1.61
C PHE A 371 -3.69 -2.10 0.43
N GLN A 372 -4.98 -2.09 0.69
CA GLN A 372 -6.00 -1.88 -0.34
C GLN A 372 -5.83 -0.50 -1.00
N TRP A 373 -5.63 0.56 -0.22
CA TRP A 373 -5.35 1.90 -0.75
C TRP A 373 -4.11 1.92 -1.64
N CYS A 374 -3.04 1.21 -1.24
CA CYS A 374 -1.84 1.09 -2.06
C CYS A 374 -2.13 0.50 -3.43
N MET A 375 -3.15 -0.35 -3.60
CA MET A 375 -3.47 -0.94 -4.91
C MET A 375 -4.02 0.07 -5.90
N THR A 376 -4.60 1.19 -5.42
CA THR A 376 -5.20 2.22 -6.28
C THR A 376 -4.17 2.88 -7.21
N PRO A 377 -3.03 3.43 -6.74
CA PRO A 377 -2.01 3.95 -7.64
C PRO A 377 -1.28 2.86 -8.44
N LEU A 378 -1.29 1.59 -8.02
CA LEU A 378 -0.70 0.52 -8.82
C LEU A 378 -1.57 0.12 -10.02
N GLY A 379 -2.86 0.49 -10.02
CA GLY A 379 -3.82 -0.01 -10.99
C GLY A 379 -4.01 -1.52 -10.86
N ALA A 380 -4.24 -1.99 -9.64
CA ALA A 380 -4.45 -3.40 -9.32
C ALA A 380 -5.79 -3.61 -8.60
N ASN A 381 -6.44 -4.74 -8.87
CA ASN A 381 -7.59 -5.15 -8.07
C ASN A 381 -7.15 -5.54 -6.65
N MET A 382 -7.91 -5.09 -5.66
CA MET A 382 -7.69 -5.40 -4.26
C MET A 382 -8.17 -6.80 -3.94
N LEU A 383 -7.50 -7.45 -2.99
CA LEU A 383 -8.03 -8.65 -2.35
C LEU A 383 -8.98 -8.23 -1.21
N ALA A 384 -9.72 -9.20 -0.67
CA ALA A 384 -10.45 -8.98 0.57
C ALA A 384 -9.51 -8.50 1.69
N ALA A 385 -9.98 -7.61 2.57
CA ALA A 385 -9.18 -7.09 3.67
C ALA A 385 -8.66 -8.23 4.57
N ASP A 386 -9.47 -9.26 4.78
CA ASP A 386 -9.12 -10.47 5.54
C ASP A 386 -8.53 -11.60 4.67
N ALA A 387 -7.98 -11.28 3.50
CA ALA A 387 -7.25 -12.24 2.67
C ALA A 387 -5.95 -12.70 3.36
N VAL A 388 -5.57 -13.96 3.16
CA VAL A 388 -4.37 -14.53 3.84
C VAL A 388 -3.09 -13.84 3.36
N GLU A 389 -3.06 -13.42 2.09
CA GLU A 389 -1.92 -12.75 1.47
C GLU A 389 -1.61 -11.43 2.16
N TYR A 390 -2.64 -10.69 2.55
CA TYR A 390 -2.50 -9.48 3.34
C TYR A 390 -2.08 -9.80 4.78
N ALA A 391 -2.64 -10.84 5.41
CA ALA A 391 -2.24 -11.26 6.75
C ALA A 391 -0.78 -11.67 6.86
N GLU A 392 -0.29 -12.43 5.88
CA GLU A 392 1.11 -12.83 5.80
C GLU A 392 2.03 -11.66 5.44
N LEU A 393 1.59 -10.74 4.57
CA LEU A 393 2.30 -9.51 4.31
C LEU A 393 2.45 -8.66 5.58
N GLU A 394 1.39 -8.47 6.37
CA GLU A 394 1.49 -7.74 7.64
C GLU A 394 2.40 -8.46 8.64
N LEU A 395 2.36 -9.79 8.72
CA LEU A 395 3.29 -10.56 9.56
C LEU A 395 4.74 -10.30 9.14
N PHE A 396 5.05 -10.34 7.84
CA PHE A 396 6.37 -10.01 7.32
C PHE A 396 6.76 -8.57 7.67
N LEU A 397 5.89 -7.58 7.46
CA LEU A 397 6.18 -6.18 7.80
C LEU A 397 6.39 -5.98 9.30
N THR A 398 5.71 -6.75 10.14
CA THR A 398 5.86 -6.69 11.61
C THR A 398 7.21 -7.24 12.07
N THR A 399 7.93 -8.00 11.24
CA THR A 399 9.31 -8.44 11.58
C THR A 399 10.27 -7.26 11.74
N PHE A 400 10.05 -6.15 11.02
CA PHE A 400 10.84 -4.91 11.18
C PHE A 400 10.55 -4.17 12.48
N ASP A 401 9.48 -4.54 13.19
CA ASP A 401 9.06 -3.93 14.45
C ASP A 401 9.42 -4.77 15.68
N VAL A 402 9.89 -6.02 15.52
CA VAL A 402 10.26 -6.91 16.63
C VAL A 402 11.25 -6.23 17.59
N GLY A 403 10.93 -6.26 18.88
CA GLY A 403 11.70 -5.63 19.95
C GLY A 403 11.41 -4.13 20.15
N LYS A 404 10.78 -3.45 19.18
CA LYS A 404 10.40 -2.04 19.31
C LYS A 404 9.12 -1.91 20.13
N PRO A 405 8.95 -0.83 20.92
CA PRO A 405 7.73 -0.64 21.71
C PRO A 405 6.53 -0.35 20.81
N ILE A 406 5.39 -0.95 21.14
CA ILE A 406 4.09 -0.63 20.52
C ILE A 406 3.71 0.81 20.87
N ASN A 407 3.19 1.53 19.90
CA ASN A 407 2.73 2.91 20.06
C ASN A 407 1.57 3.16 19.08
N ALA A 408 0.37 2.72 19.48
CA ALA A 408 -0.87 2.82 18.72
C ALA A 408 -1.98 3.45 19.58
N PRO A 409 -2.96 4.17 18.99
CA PRO A 409 -3.09 4.43 17.55
C PRO A 409 -2.03 5.40 17.04
N GLY A 410 -1.60 5.22 15.79
CA GLY A 410 -0.79 6.22 15.10
C GLY A 410 -1.62 7.42 14.63
N ILE A 411 -0.94 8.44 14.12
CA ILE A 411 -1.55 9.54 13.37
C ILE A 411 -0.71 9.89 12.15
N ARG A 412 -1.32 9.91 10.96
CA ARG A 412 -0.63 10.15 9.69
C ARG A 412 -1.55 10.92 8.75
N HIS A 413 -0.96 11.65 7.79
CA HIS A 413 -1.73 12.34 6.75
C HIS A 413 -2.30 11.38 5.72
#